data_AF-A0A345ZU62-F1
#
_entry.id   AF-A0A345ZU62-F1
#
_cell.length_a   1.000
_cell.length_b   1.000
_cell.length_c   1.000
_cell.angle_alpha   90.00
_cell.angle_beta   90.00
_cell.angle_gamma   90.00
#
_symmetry.space_group_name_H-M   'P 1'
#
loop_
_entity.id
_entity.type
_entity.pdbx_description
1 polymer ?
#
loop_
_entity_poly.entity_id
_entity_poly.type
_entity_poly.pdbx_seq_one_letter_code
_entity_poly.pdbx_strand_id
1 'polypeptide(L)'
;MIARPAARQFQVGGRPVFVLGIYNRSKQPQNFLVSGVQVTQVVNGDVARLEVITYEKLVQEEKTRQVFAAVATGLAAGANSYNASRAGYYNSNSTVYTPSGTYQVSTTGYSPTAAYIAQSNASAQNAEMISATIETGQRNLAVLERSVIKDNTLMPGEWYGGQLHIAPLVSTDGSKVYTISVLVGAERHEIQVAQGAAR
;
A
#
# COMPACT_ATOMS: atom_id res chain seq x y z
N MET A 1 -18.01 -19.07 14.63
CA MET A 1 -17.19 -18.29 13.69
C MET A 1 -17.83 -16.94 13.47
N ILE A 2 -17.03 -15.90 13.28
CA ILE A 2 -17.49 -14.55 12.97
C ILE A 2 -16.68 -14.07 11.76
N ALA A 3 -17.34 -13.56 10.72
CA ALA A 3 -16.67 -12.82 9.66
C ALA A 3 -17.35 -11.46 9.47
N ARG A 4 -16.54 -10.41 9.33
CA ARG A 4 -17.02 -9.03 9.19
C ARG A 4 -16.15 -8.30 8.18
N PRO A 5 -16.69 -7.36 7.39
CA PRO A 5 -15.86 -6.53 6.55
C PRO A 5 -14.90 -5.68 7.40
N ALA A 6 -13.63 -5.58 7.01
CA ALA A 6 -12.61 -4.82 7.74
C ALA A 6 -12.82 -3.30 7.64
N ALA A 7 -13.52 -2.86 6.58
CA ALA A 7 -13.97 -1.48 6.39
C ALA A 7 -15.47 -1.45 6.10
N ARG A 8 -16.16 -0.42 6.59
CA ARG A 8 -17.60 -0.21 6.30
C ARG A 8 -17.84 0.25 4.85
N GLN A 9 -16.81 0.83 4.23
CA GLN A 9 -16.78 1.26 2.84
C GLN A 9 -15.52 0.71 2.20
N PHE A 10 -15.70 -0.09 1.15
CA PHE A 10 -14.61 -0.48 0.29
C PHE A 10 -14.38 0.63 -0.74
N GLN A 11 -13.12 1.02 -0.94
CA GLN A 11 -12.78 1.96 -2.02
C GLN A 11 -13.18 1.33 -3.36
N VAL A 12 -13.75 2.14 -4.26
CA VAL A 12 -14.11 1.71 -5.62
C VAL A 12 -12.82 1.24 -6.33
N GLY A 13 -12.81 0.01 -6.83
CA GLY A 13 -11.59 -0.63 -7.39
C GLY A 13 -10.57 -1.12 -6.35
N GLY A 14 -10.84 -0.91 -5.06
CA GLY A 14 -10.02 -1.38 -3.94
C GLY A 14 -10.21 -2.86 -3.63
N ARG A 15 -9.24 -3.44 -2.92
CA ARG A 15 -9.26 -4.84 -2.50
C ARG A 15 -10.28 -5.06 -1.37
N PRO A 16 -11.25 -6.00 -1.50
CA PRO A 16 -12.10 -6.38 -0.38
C PRO A 16 -11.27 -7.07 0.70
N VAL A 17 -11.43 -6.63 1.95
CA VAL A 17 -10.78 -7.19 3.14
C VAL A 17 -11.83 -7.55 4.17
N PHE A 18 -11.79 -8.78 4.66
CA PHE A 18 -12.69 -9.29 5.70
C PHE A 18 -11.88 -9.71 6.91
N VAL A 19 -12.36 -9.40 8.11
CA VAL A 19 -11.81 -9.95 9.35
C VAL A 19 -12.54 -11.25 9.65
N LEU A 20 -11.78 -12.33 9.81
CA LEU A 20 -12.26 -13.64 10.17
C LEU A 20 -11.80 -13.98 11.60
N GLY A 21 -12.75 -14.39 12.44
CA GLY A 21 -12.51 -14.95 13.77
C GLY A 21 -13.07 -16.36 13.89
N ILE A 22 -12.21 -17.30 14.25
CA ILE A 22 -12.47 -18.72 14.41
C ILE A 22 -12.27 -19.06 15.90
N TYR A 23 -13.22 -19.80 16.46
CA TYR A 23 -13.14 -20.27 17.84
C TYR A 23 -13.29 -21.79 17.85
N ASN A 24 -12.30 -22.50 18.40
CA ASN A 24 -12.36 -23.94 18.51
C ASN A 24 -13.19 -24.35 19.74
N ARG A 25 -14.45 -24.73 19.50
CA ARG A 25 -15.36 -25.25 20.53
C ARG A 25 -15.17 -26.74 20.84
N SER A 26 -14.38 -27.44 20.03
CA SER A 26 -14.19 -28.87 20.15
C SER A 26 -13.15 -29.20 21.24
N LYS A 27 -13.12 -30.46 21.67
CA LYS A 27 -12.09 -30.96 22.61
C LYS A 27 -10.81 -31.41 21.90
N GLN A 28 -10.73 -31.26 20.58
CA GLN A 28 -9.62 -31.69 19.75
C GLN A 28 -9.00 -30.49 19.01
N PRO A 29 -7.70 -30.54 18.66
CA PRO A 29 -7.12 -29.55 17.77
C PRO A 29 -7.83 -29.53 16.41
N GLN A 30 -8.01 -28.34 15.84
CA GLN A 30 -8.64 -28.14 14.54
C GLN A 30 -7.69 -27.42 13.60
N ASN A 31 -7.48 -27.99 12.42
CA ASN A 31 -6.63 -27.36 11.41
C ASN A 31 -7.45 -26.35 10.60
N PHE A 32 -6.95 -25.13 10.53
CA PHE A 32 -7.42 -24.12 9.61
C PHE A 32 -6.34 -23.92 8.53
N LEU A 33 -6.75 -24.08 7.28
CA LEU A 33 -5.91 -23.83 6.11
C LEU A 33 -6.56 -22.75 5.25
N VAL A 34 -5.79 -21.74 4.85
CA VAL A 34 -6.25 -20.66 3.97
C VAL A 34 -6.68 -21.21 2.61
N SER A 35 -6.06 -22.31 2.15
CA SER A 35 -6.47 -23.03 0.93
C SER A 35 -7.88 -23.64 1.00
N GLY A 36 -8.39 -23.87 2.22
CA GLY A 36 -9.75 -24.31 2.48
C GLY A 36 -10.79 -23.17 2.47
N VAL A 37 -10.36 -21.92 2.28
CA VAL A 37 -11.26 -20.77 2.18
C VAL A 37 -11.68 -20.56 0.73
N GLN A 38 -12.99 -20.46 0.52
CA GLN A 38 -13.58 -20.17 -0.77
C GLN A 38 -14.44 -18.92 -0.64
N VAL A 39 -14.25 -17.98 -1.55
CA VAL A 39 -15.08 -16.78 -1.63
C VAL A 39 -15.77 -16.80 -2.98
N THR A 40 -17.09 -16.72 -2.95
CA THR A 40 -17.89 -16.39 -4.12
C THR A 40 -18.57 -15.04 -3.91
N GLN A 41 -18.84 -14.38 -5.01
CA GLN A 41 -19.54 -13.11 -5.02
C GLN A 41 -20.70 -13.22 -6.00
N VAL A 42 -21.84 -12.67 -5.62
CA VAL A 42 -23.00 -12.49 -6.49
C VAL A 42 -23.11 -11.02 -6.86
N VAL A 43 -23.10 -10.72 -8.16
CA VAL A 43 -23.36 -9.37 -8.70
C VAL A 43 -24.43 -9.49 -9.77
N ASN A 44 -25.55 -8.78 -9.61
CA ASN A 44 -26.67 -8.79 -10.57
C ASN A 44 -27.16 -10.21 -10.97
N GLY A 45 -26.99 -11.20 -10.10
CA GLY A 45 -27.35 -12.60 -10.36
C GLY A 45 -26.19 -13.50 -10.84
N ASP A 46 -25.08 -12.92 -11.28
CA ASP A 46 -23.90 -13.66 -11.72
C ASP A 46 -22.99 -14.03 -10.54
N VAL A 47 -22.58 -15.30 -10.49
CA VAL A 47 -21.69 -15.83 -9.45
C VAL A 47 -20.25 -15.85 -9.95
N ALA A 48 -19.38 -15.05 -9.34
CA ALA A 48 -17.94 -15.05 -9.59
C ALA A 48 -17.19 -15.66 -8.39
N ARG A 49 -16.27 -16.59 -8.66
CA ARG A 49 -15.34 -17.09 -7.64
C ARG A 49 -14.16 -16.13 -7.54
N LEU A 50 -13.86 -15.70 -6.32
CA LEU A 50 -12.74 -14.80 -6.04
C LEU A 50 -11.57 -15.56 -5.41
N GLU A 51 -10.37 -15.24 -5.85
CA GLU A 51 -9.14 -15.78 -5.26
C GLU A 51 -8.91 -15.16 -3.87
N VAL A 52 -8.65 -16.01 -2.89
CA VAL A 52 -8.13 -15.59 -1.58
C VAL A 52 -6.63 -15.38 -1.73
N ILE A 53 -6.18 -14.18 -1.39
CA ILE A 53 -4.79 -13.80 -1.56
C ILE A 53 -4.04 -14.14 -0.27
N THR A 54 -3.07 -15.04 -0.39
CA THR A 54 -2.27 -15.51 0.73
C THR A 54 -1.28 -14.45 1.22
N TYR A 55 -0.78 -14.66 2.43
CA TYR A 55 0.26 -13.81 3.02
C TYR A 55 1.49 -13.68 2.11
N GLU A 56 1.92 -14.77 1.49
CA GLU A 56 3.12 -14.80 0.64
C GLU A 56 2.93 -13.93 -0.61
N LYS A 57 1.74 -13.99 -1.23
CA LYS A 57 1.39 -13.17 -2.38
C LYS A 57 1.31 -11.69 -2.01
N LEU A 58 0.76 -11.36 -0.84
CA LEU A 58 0.76 -9.99 -0.30
C LEU A 58 2.18 -9.47 -0.02
N VAL A 59 3.04 -10.30 0.57
CA VAL A 59 4.45 -9.95 0.80
C VAL A 59 5.18 -9.74 -0.51
N GLN A 60 4.94 -10.58 -1.52
CA GLN A 60 5.55 -10.43 -2.84
C GLN A 60 5.09 -9.15 -3.55
N GLU A 61 3.79 -8.82 -3.47
CA GLU A 61 3.23 -7.59 -3.98
C GLU A 61 3.86 -6.36 -3.31
N GLU A 62 3.98 -6.38 -1.97
CA GLU A 62 4.59 -5.28 -1.22
C GLU A 62 6.10 -5.17 -1.48
N LYS A 63 6.83 -6.28 -1.61
CA LYS A 63 8.25 -6.26 -2.02
C LYS A 63 8.41 -5.64 -3.41
N THR A 64 7.54 -5.99 -4.34
CA THR A 64 7.53 -5.41 -5.70
C THR A 64 7.28 -3.91 -5.62
N ARG A 65 6.31 -3.50 -4.80
CA ARG A 65 6.01 -2.08 -4.55
C ARG A 65 7.20 -1.33 -3.96
N GLN A 66 7.91 -1.93 -3.01
CA GLN A 66 9.12 -1.35 -2.41
C GLN A 66 10.24 -1.18 -3.43
N VAL A 67 10.42 -2.12 -4.36
CA VAL A 67 11.40 -1.97 -5.47
C VAL A 67 11.04 -0.75 -6.33
N PHE A 68 9.77 -0.61 -6.73
CA PHE A 68 9.33 0.57 -7.48
C PHE A 68 9.51 1.87 -6.69
N ALA A 69 9.16 1.87 -5.40
CA ALA A 69 9.32 3.03 -4.53
C ALA A 69 10.80 3.41 -4.36
N ALA A 70 11.69 2.43 -4.21
CA ALA A 70 13.13 2.64 -4.11
C ALA A 70 13.71 3.22 -5.40
N VAL A 71 13.30 2.72 -6.57
CA VAL A 71 13.69 3.28 -7.87
C VAL A 71 13.21 4.72 -8.01
N ALA A 72 11.93 4.99 -7.72
CA ALA A 72 11.37 6.34 -7.77
C ALA A 72 12.09 7.30 -6.80
N THR A 73 12.38 6.85 -5.58
CA THR A 73 13.14 7.60 -4.57
C THR A 73 14.56 7.89 -5.06
N GLY A 74 15.23 6.90 -5.66
CA GLY A 74 16.57 7.08 -6.23
C GLY A 74 16.60 8.09 -7.37
N LEU A 75 15.60 8.06 -8.25
CA LEU A 75 15.43 9.05 -9.33
C LEU A 75 15.16 10.46 -8.77
N ALA A 76 14.29 10.58 -7.78
CA ALA A 76 14.00 11.86 -7.11
C ALA A 76 15.25 12.41 -6.40
N ALA A 77 16.01 11.56 -5.71
CA ALA A 77 17.26 11.95 -5.07
C ALA A 77 18.31 12.43 -6.08
N GLY A 78 18.41 11.76 -7.23
CA GLY A 78 19.25 12.19 -8.35
C GLY A 78 18.83 13.55 -8.91
N ALA A 79 17.53 13.76 -9.12
CA ALA A 79 16.99 15.04 -9.60
C ALA A 79 17.22 16.18 -8.60
N ASN A 80 17.04 15.92 -7.30
CA ASN A 80 17.32 16.89 -6.24
C ASN A 80 18.80 17.29 -6.22
N SER A 81 19.71 16.31 -6.35
CA SER A 81 21.15 16.56 -6.41
C SER A 81 21.55 17.38 -7.66
N TYR A 82 20.89 17.11 -8.79
CA TYR A 82 21.10 17.84 -10.03
C TYR A 82 20.63 19.30 -9.94
N ASN A 83 19.44 19.52 -9.37
CA ASN A 83 18.91 20.86 -9.14
C ASN A 83 19.77 21.64 -8.14
N ALA A 84 20.25 21.00 -7.08
CA ALA A 84 21.17 21.60 -6.12
C ALA A 84 22.50 22.02 -6.76
N SER A 85 23.04 21.22 -7.67
CA SER A 85 24.26 21.55 -8.43
C SER A 85 24.09 22.79 -9.32
N ARG A 86 22.86 23.11 -9.73
CA ARG A 86 22.52 24.28 -10.55
C ARG A 86 22.18 25.52 -9.72
N ALA A 87 21.74 25.36 -8.47
CA ALA A 87 21.35 26.45 -7.58
C ALA A 87 22.50 27.40 -7.20
N GLY A 88 23.75 26.99 -7.43
CA GLY A 88 24.93 27.86 -7.29
C GLY A 88 25.07 28.92 -8.38
N TYR A 89 24.40 28.76 -9.52
CA TYR A 89 24.46 29.72 -10.62
C TYR A 89 23.35 30.76 -10.47
N TYR A 90 23.70 32.03 -10.67
CA TYR A 90 22.74 33.12 -10.71
C TYR A 90 22.94 33.97 -11.96
N ASN A 91 21.84 34.54 -12.46
CA ASN A 91 21.84 35.50 -13.54
C ASN A 91 21.10 36.76 -13.08
N SER A 92 21.71 37.93 -13.29
CA SER A 92 21.16 39.22 -12.93
C SER A 92 21.19 40.14 -14.14
N ASN A 93 20.06 40.80 -14.44
CA ASN A 93 19.99 41.81 -15.48
C ASN A 93 20.06 43.19 -14.84
N SER A 94 21.09 43.96 -15.17
CA SER A 94 21.31 45.31 -14.71
C SER A 94 21.07 46.30 -15.85
N THR A 95 20.46 47.44 -15.55
CA THR A 95 20.28 48.52 -16.52
C THR A 95 21.26 49.64 -16.19
N VAL A 96 22.15 49.95 -17.15
CA VAL A 96 23.18 50.98 -17.00
C VAL A 96 22.76 52.22 -17.78
N TYR A 97 22.66 53.33 -17.08
CA TYR A 97 22.34 54.63 -17.69
C TYR A 97 23.65 55.35 -18.02
N THR A 98 23.84 55.67 -19.30
CA THR A 98 24.97 56.49 -19.77
C THR A 98 24.45 57.77 -20.41
N PRO A 99 25.28 58.82 -20.53
CA PRO A 99 24.88 60.06 -21.22
C PRO A 99 24.40 59.84 -22.68
N SER A 100 24.79 58.71 -23.29
CA SER A 100 24.47 58.34 -24.68
C SER A 100 23.25 57.42 -24.82
N GLY A 101 22.65 56.96 -23.70
CA GLY A 101 21.50 56.06 -23.72
C GLY A 101 21.49 55.02 -22.58
N THR A 102 20.43 54.24 -22.55
CA THR A 102 20.20 53.15 -21.57
C THR A 102 20.64 51.82 -22.16
N TYR A 103 21.52 51.10 -21.47
CA TYR A 103 22.03 49.78 -21.89
C TYR A 103 21.62 48.70 -20.88
N GLN A 104 21.18 47.54 -21.37
CA GLN A 104 20.93 46.37 -20.52
C GLN A 104 22.16 45.47 -20.51
N VAL A 105 22.61 45.10 -19.32
CA VAL A 105 23.77 44.24 -19.07
C VAL A 105 23.30 43.00 -18.32
N SER A 106 23.53 41.82 -18.88
CA SER A 106 23.31 40.57 -18.16
C SER A 106 24.61 40.12 -17.50
N THR A 107 24.56 39.84 -16.20
CA THR A 107 25.67 39.33 -15.40
C THR A 107 25.32 37.94 -14.92
N THR A 108 26.11 36.95 -15.31
CA THR A 108 26.05 35.59 -14.76
C THR A 108 27.20 35.38 -13.80
N GLY A 109 26.93 34.62 -12.73
CA GLY A 109 27.95 34.31 -11.73
C GLY A 109 27.69 32.97 -11.07
N TYR A 110 28.72 32.48 -10.38
CA TYR A 110 28.65 31.29 -9.56
C TYR A 110 28.91 31.67 -8.10
N SER A 111 28.02 31.25 -7.21
CA SER A 111 28.15 31.39 -5.77
C SER A 111 28.46 30.02 -5.15
N PRO A 112 29.72 29.78 -4.74
CA PRO A 112 30.11 28.52 -4.08
C PRO A 112 29.34 28.28 -2.78
N THR A 113 29.00 29.34 -2.05
CA THR A 113 28.24 29.24 -0.79
C THR A 113 26.79 28.83 -1.04
N ALA A 114 26.15 29.39 -2.07
CA ALA A 114 24.80 28.99 -2.47
C ALA A 114 24.78 27.53 -2.98
N ALA A 115 25.79 27.13 -3.76
CA ALA A 115 25.95 25.74 -4.21
C ALA A 115 26.12 24.77 -3.02
N TYR A 116 26.97 25.12 -2.05
CA TYR A 116 27.20 24.30 -0.87
C TYR A 116 25.94 24.13 -0.01
N ILE A 117 25.21 25.21 0.25
CA ILE A 117 23.94 25.17 1.00
C ILE A 117 22.91 24.32 0.26
N ALA A 118 22.76 24.52 -1.05
CA ALA A 118 21.83 23.75 -1.86
C ALA A 118 22.18 22.25 -1.86
N GLN A 119 23.47 21.91 -1.96
CA GLN A 119 23.93 20.52 -1.91
C GLN A 119 23.69 19.90 -0.53
N SER A 120 23.96 20.64 0.55
CA SER A 120 23.69 20.18 1.92
C SER A 120 22.20 19.92 2.15
N ASN A 121 21.32 20.83 1.69
CA ASN A 121 19.88 20.68 1.81
C ASN A 121 19.36 19.49 0.99
N ALA A 122 19.86 19.32 -0.25
CA ALA A 122 19.48 18.19 -1.08
C ALA A 122 19.95 16.86 -0.48
N SER A 123 21.17 16.79 0.08
CA SER A 123 21.66 15.60 0.77
C SER A 123 20.80 15.25 2.00
N ALA A 124 20.40 16.24 2.80
CA ALA A 124 19.51 16.03 3.94
C ALA A 124 18.11 15.54 3.51
N GLN A 125 17.50 16.19 2.51
CA GLN A 125 16.19 15.79 1.97
C GLN A 125 16.23 14.38 1.35
N ASN A 126 17.31 14.04 0.65
CA ASN A 126 17.48 12.72 0.06
C ASN A 126 17.63 11.64 1.14
N ALA A 127 18.40 11.92 2.20
CA ALA A 127 18.55 10.99 3.32
C ALA A 127 17.20 10.74 4.02
N GLU A 128 16.41 11.79 4.25
CA GLU A 128 15.06 11.69 4.83
C GLU A 128 14.09 10.93 3.91
N MET A 129 14.13 11.19 2.60
CA MET A 129 13.28 10.50 1.64
C MET A 129 13.60 9.00 1.59
N ILE A 130 14.90 8.65 1.58
CA ILE A 130 15.35 7.26 1.59
C ILE A 130 14.94 6.56 2.89
N SER A 131 15.16 7.20 4.05
CA SER A 131 14.77 6.62 5.35
C SER A 131 13.26 6.42 5.43
N ALA A 132 12.45 7.41 5.02
CA ALA A 132 10.99 7.32 5.01
C ALA A 132 10.48 6.18 4.12
N THR A 133 11.08 5.98 2.94
CA THR A 133 10.75 4.87 2.03
C THR A 133 11.05 3.51 2.68
N ILE A 134 12.20 3.36 3.33
CA ILE A 134 12.58 2.13 4.03
C ILE A 134 11.64 1.85 5.20
N GLU A 135 11.40 2.84 6.05
CA GLU A 135 10.52 2.70 7.21
C GLU A 135 9.09 2.35 6.81
N THR A 136 8.57 2.98 5.77
CA THR A 136 7.24 2.68 5.24
C THR A 136 7.16 1.24 4.74
N GLY A 137 8.16 0.78 3.99
CA GLY A 137 8.24 -0.61 3.53
C GLY A 137 8.27 -1.62 4.68
N GLN A 138 9.09 -1.38 5.70
CA GLN A 138 9.17 -2.24 6.88
C GLN A 138 7.85 -2.25 7.67
N ARG A 139 7.23 -1.08 7.85
CA ARG A 139 5.95 -0.96 8.55
C ARG A 139 4.84 -1.72 7.83
N ASN A 140 4.75 -1.60 6.50
CA ASN A 140 3.75 -2.30 5.71
C ASN A 140 3.90 -3.83 5.83
N LEU A 141 5.13 -4.34 5.75
CA LEU A 141 5.40 -5.78 5.94
C LEU A 141 5.03 -6.24 7.35
N ALA A 142 5.39 -5.48 8.38
CA ALA A 142 5.05 -5.82 9.77
C ALA A 142 3.53 -5.81 10.02
N VAL A 143 2.78 -4.91 9.36
CA VAL A 143 1.31 -4.90 9.41
C VAL A 143 0.76 -6.17 8.75
N LEU A 144 1.22 -6.52 7.54
CA LEU A 144 0.78 -7.74 6.85
C LEU A 144 1.06 -9.00 7.67
N GLU A 145 2.23 -9.06 8.31
CA GLU A 145 2.62 -10.21 9.13
C GLU A 145 1.67 -10.46 10.31
N ARG A 146 1.20 -9.38 10.94
CA ARG A 146 0.34 -9.41 12.14
C ARG A 146 -1.14 -9.48 11.80
N SER A 147 -1.55 -8.88 10.69
CA SER A 147 -2.96 -8.72 10.37
C SER A 147 -3.49 -9.83 9.48
N VAL A 148 -2.69 -10.39 8.57
CA VAL A 148 -3.17 -11.36 7.57
C VAL A 148 -3.36 -12.73 8.21
N ILE A 149 -4.50 -13.36 7.91
CA ILE A 149 -4.79 -14.71 8.38
C ILE A 149 -3.88 -15.74 7.67
N LYS A 150 -3.37 -16.71 8.42
CA LYS A 150 -2.42 -17.74 7.98
C LYS A 150 -2.93 -19.12 8.35
N ASP A 151 -2.28 -20.15 7.82
CA ASP A 151 -2.52 -21.52 8.25
C ASP A 151 -2.20 -21.64 9.75
N ASN A 152 -3.12 -22.24 10.51
CA ASN A 152 -2.95 -22.41 11.94
C ASN A 152 -3.68 -23.67 12.43
N THR A 153 -3.13 -24.31 13.46
CA THR A 153 -3.80 -25.38 14.20
C THR A 153 -4.36 -24.77 15.48
N LEU A 154 -5.68 -24.66 15.56
CA LEU A 154 -6.38 -24.11 16.72
C LEU A 154 -6.49 -25.18 17.80
N MET A 155 -5.98 -24.90 18.99
CA MET A 155 -6.13 -25.74 20.17
C MET A 155 -7.56 -25.63 20.75
N PRO A 156 -8.02 -26.62 21.55
CA PRO A 156 -9.31 -26.55 22.22
C PRO A 156 -9.48 -25.26 23.04
N GLY A 157 -10.54 -24.50 22.79
CA GLY A 157 -10.80 -23.21 23.45
C GLY A 157 -9.98 -22.03 22.92
N GLU A 158 -9.20 -22.20 21.85
CA GLU A 158 -8.43 -21.12 21.25
C GLU A 158 -9.29 -20.25 20.32
N TRP A 159 -9.07 -18.94 20.41
CA TRP A 159 -9.50 -17.97 19.41
C TRP A 159 -8.37 -17.66 18.45
N TYR A 160 -8.63 -17.79 17.15
CA TYR A 160 -7.71 -17.41 16.11
C TYR A 160 -8.41 -16.52 15.09
N GLY A 161 -7.70 -15.53 14.55
CA GLY A 161 -8.30 -14.64 13.56
C GLY A 161 -7.29 -13.75 12.85
N GLY A 162 -7.75 -13.17 11.76
CA GLY A 162 -6.95 -12.30 10.90
C GLY A 162 -7.77 -11.73 9.74
N GLN A 163 -7.09 -10.98 8.89
CA GLN A 163 -7.61 -10.34 7.69
C GLN A 163 -7.46 -11.28 6.51
N LEU A 164 -8.58 -11.49 5.81
CA LEU A 164 -8.70 -12.19 4.56
C LEU A 164 -8.69 -11.15 3.43
N HIS A 165 -7.67 -11.18 2.60
CA HIS A 165 -7.57 -10.34 1.42
C HIS A 165 -8.09 -11.10 0.21
N ILE A 166 -8.97 -10.48 -0.57
CA ILE A 166 -9.63 -11.14 -1.70
C ILE A 166 -9.27 -10.39 -2.98
N ALA A 167 -9.11 -11.09 -4.09
CA ALA A 167 -8.82 -10.46 -5.37
C ALA A 167 -9.80 -9.33 -5.71
N PRO A 168 -9.32 -8.26 -6.38
CA PRO A 168 -10.17 -7.16 -6.81
C PRO A 168 -11.24 -7.63 -7.80
N LEU A 169 -12.31 -6.85 -7.84
CA LEU A 169 -13.58 -7.17 -8.49
C LEU A 169 -13.45 -7.31 -10.01
N VAL A 170 -14.30 -8.18 -10.59
CA VAL A 170 -14.54 -8.23 -12.04
C VAL A 170 -15.55 -7.16 -12.49
N SER A 171 -16.45 -6.71 -11.60
CA SER A 171 -17.40 -5.63 -11.87
C SER A 171 -17.65 -4.72 -10.66
N THR A 172 -17.80 -3.42 -10.94
CA THR A 172 -17.80 -2.37 -9.92
C THR A 172 -19.22 -1.95 -9.50
N ASP A 173 -20.24 -2.25 -10.32
CA ASP A 173 -21.61 -1.77 -10.15
C ASP A 173 -22.55 -2.76 -9.46
N GLY A 174 -23.50 -2.25 -8.67
CA GLY A 174 -24.58 -3.01 -8.05
C GLY A 174 -24.38 -3.40 -6.58
N SER A 175 -25.45 -3.90 -5.95
CA SER A 175 -25.42 -4.53 -4.62
C SER A 175 -24.68 -5.86 -4.71
N LYS A 176 -23.77 -6.12 -3.76
CA LYS A 176 -22.86 -7.27 -3.81
C LYS A 176 -23.11 -8.16 -2.62
N VAL A 177 -23.24 -9.46 -2.84
CA VAL A 177 -23.30 -10.43 -1.75
C VAL A 177 -22.07 -11.32 -1.86
N TYR A 178 -21.25 -11.34 -0.81
CA TYR A 178 -20.10 -12.23 -0.71
C TYR A 178 -20.48 -13.43 0.13
N THR A 179 -20.24 -14.62 -0.39
CA THR A 179 -20.36 -15.86 0.35
C THR A 179 -18.96 -16.38 0.64
N ILE A 180 -18.58 -16.35 1.92
CA ILE A 180 -17.30 -16.83 2.42
C ILE A 180 -17.54 -18.21 3.03
N SER A 181 -17.04 -19.25 2.38
CA SER A 181 -17.02 -20.61 2.89
C SER A 181 -15.64 -20.91 3.47
N VAL A 182 -15.58 -21.35 4.72
CA VAL A 182 -14.34 -21.70 5.42
C VAL A 182 -14.42 -23.13 5.92
N LEU A 183 -13.39 -23.90 5.59
CA LEU A 183 -13.19 -25.25 6.14
C LEU A 183 -12.30 -25.17 7.39
N VAL A 184 -12.77 -25.68 8.51
CA VAL A 184 -12.02 -25.82 9.77
C VAL A 184 -12.12 -27.29 10.20
N GLY A 185 -11.02 -28.03 10.10
CA GLY A 185 -11.04 -29.48 10.22
C GLY A 185 -11.99 -30.11 9.20
N ALA A 186 -13.04 -30.79 9.68
CA ALA A 186 -14.09 -31.38 8.84
C ALA A 186 -15.34 -30.51 8.69
N GLU A 187 -15.42 -29.39 9.41
CA GLU A 187 -16.61 -28.53 9.42
C GLU A 187 -16.49 -27.42 8.38
N ARG A 188 -17.54 -27.25 7.57
CA ARG A 188 -17.68 -26.12 6.65
C ARG A 188 -18.59 -25.07 7.26
N HIS A 189 -18.08 -23.85 7.38
CA HIS A 189 -18.84 -22.69 7.80
C HIS A 189 -19.07 -21.76 6.62
N GLU A 190 -20.29 -21.32 6.41
CA GLU A 190 -20.64 -20.36 5.37
C GLU A 190 -21.14 -19.07 6.00
N ILE A 191 -20.62 -17.95 5.51
CA ILE A 191 -21.01 -16.62 5.97
C ILE A 191 -21.31 -15.77 4.75
N GLN A 192 -22.51 -15.19 4.74
CA GLN A 192 -22.92 -14.25 3.71
C GLN A 192 -22.79 -12.82 4.22
N VAL A 193 -22.11 -11.99 3.44
CA VAL A 193 -21.93 -10.57 3.73
C VAL A 193 -22.49 -9.77 2.57
N ALA A 194 -23.60 -9.08 2.82
CA ALA A 194 -24.16 -8.12 1.87
C ALA A 194 -23.44 -6.77 1.99
N GLN A 195 -22.99 -6.25 0.86
CA GLN A 195 -22.46 -4.91 0.70
C GLN A 195 -23.48 -4.09 -0.09
N GLY A 196 -24.12 -3.13 0.57
CA GLY A 196 -24.98 -2.16 -0.08
C GLY A 196 -24.18 -1.21 -0.99
N ALA A 197 -24.79 -0.76 -2.08
CA ALA A 197 -24.24 0.30 -2.90
C ALA A 197 -23.98 1.55 -2.03
N ALA A 198 -22.81 2.17 -2.20
CA ALA A 198 -22.56 3.47 -1.61
C ALA A 198 -23.63 4.44 -2.14
N ARG A 199 -24.49 4.95 -1.24
CA ARG A 199 -25.31 6.12 -1.52
C ARG A 199 -24.46 7.37 -1.38
#